data_AF-A0A2S6T0Z3-F1
#
_entry.id   AF-A0A2S6T0Z3-F1
#
_cell.length_a   1.000
_cell.length_b   1.000
_cell.length_c   1.000
_cell.angle_alpha   90.00
_cell.angle_beta   90.00
_cell.angle_gamma   90.00
#
_symmetry.space_group_name_H-M   'P 1'
#
loop_
_entity.id
_entity.type
_entity.pdbx_description
1 polymer ?
#
loop_
_entity_poly.entity_id
_entity_poly.type
_entity_poly.pdbx_seq_one_letter_code
_entity_poly.pdbx_strand_id
1 'polypeptide(L)'
;MPKKITFSAFGRDSYYHRDWFKKNGFKFDRSARRWTVNELPIENAEEFASYCRKYGLTFERSDRIISEFDYADYLWDGKRDEFMQPYKTVQIPEPKNKT
;
A
#
# COMPACT_ATOMS: atom_id res chain seq x y z
N MET A 1 -13.52 -7.52 19.98
CA MET A 1 -13.71 -6.06 19.99
C MET A 1 -13.56 -5.56 18.56
N PRO A 2 -14.47 -4.72 18.03
CA PRO A 2 -14.32 -4.17 16.69
C PRO A 2 -13.01 -3.38 16.60
N LYS A 3 -12.14 -3.74 15.65
CA LYS A 3 -10.90 -3.00 15.41
C LYS A 3 -11.29 -1.62 14.89
N LYS A 4 -11.02 -0.61 15.71
CA LYS A 4 -11.21 0.80 15.39
C LYS A 4 -9.93 1.31 14.73
N ILE A 5 -10.07 1.97 13.59
CA ILE A 5 -8.95 2.49 12.81
C ILE A 5 -9.05 4.01 12.69
N THR A 6 -7.92 4.64 12.41
CA THR A 6 -7.88 6.03 11.96
C THR A 6 -7.81 6.05 10.44
N PHE A 7 -8.70 6.81 9.83
CA PHE A 7 -8.73 7.00 8.37
C PHE A 7 -8.55 8.49 8.08
N SER A 8 -7.59 8.81 7.22
CA SER A 8 -7.37 10.17 6.73
C SER A 8 -7.51 10.23 5.23
N ALA A 9 -8.19 11.25 4.72
CA ALA A 9 -8.31 11.54 3.29
C ALA A 9 -7.80 12.96 3.01
N PHE A 10 -7.04 13.13 1.94
CA PHE A 10 -6.43 14.39 1.55
C PHE A 10 -6.23 14.48 0.04
N GLY A 11 -5.96 15.69 -0.44
CA GLY A 11 -5.82 16.00 -1.85
C GLY A 11 -6.43 17.36 -2.19
N ARG A 12 -6.05 17.90 -3.36
CA ARG A 12 -6.52 19.21 -3.83
C ARG A 12 -8.05 19.27 -3.92
N ASP A 13 -8.66 18.16 -4.36
CA ASP A 13 -10.10 18.10 -4.61
C ASP A 13 -10.91 17.66 -3.38
N SER A 14 -10.25 17.31 -2.27
CA SER A 14 -10.93 16.86 -1.05
C SER A 14 -11.91 17.89 -0.49
N TYR A 15 -11.72 19.18 -0.78
CA TYR A 15 -12.64 20.25 -0.40
C TYR A 15 -14.01 20.13 -1.08
N TYR A 16 -14.07 19.65 -2.33
CA TYR A 16 -15.33 19.45 -3.05
C TYR A 16 -16.15 18.28 -2.50
N HIS A 17 -15.52 17.39 -1.73
CA HIS A 17 -16.14 16.24 -1.07
C HIS A 17 -16.45 16.49 0.41
N ARG A 18 -16.30 17.74 0.89
CA ARG A 18 -16.47 18.10 2.31
C ARG A 18 -17.81 17.66 2.91
N ASP A 19 -18.89 17.67 2.14
CA ASP A 19 -20.23 17.35 2.65
C ASP A 19 -20.36 15.85 2.87
N TRP A 20 -19.77 15.03 1.99
CA TRP A 20 -19.65 13.58 2.19
C TRP A 20 -18.78 13.28 3.42
N PHE A 21 -17.64 13.96 3.56
CA PHE A 21 -16.77 13.79 4.72
C PHE A 21 -17.47 14.14 6.04
N LYS A 22 -18.14 15.28 6.11
CA LYS A 22 -18.92 15.69 7.31
C LYS A 22 -20.03 14.70 7.64
N LYS A 23 -20.76 14.20 6.62
CA LYS A 23 -21.82 13.20 6.81
C LYS A 23 -21.30 11.90 7.41
N ASN A 24 -20.06 11.53 7.08
CA ASN A 24 -19.39 10.33 7.57
C ASN A 24 -18.54 10.55 8.84
N GLY A 25 -18.69 11.70 9.51
CA GLY A 25 -18.04 11.98 10.80
C GLY A 25 -16.57 12.44 10.72
N PHE A 26 -16.06 12.74 9.52
CA PHE A 26 -14.72 13.29 9.37
C PHE A 26 -14.64 14.72 9.90
N LYS A 27 -13.50 15.04 10.53
CA LYS A 27 -13.13 16.39 10.94
C LYS A 27 -11.98 16.88 10.06
N PHE A 28 -12.08 18.12 9.59
CA PHE A 28 -11.00 18.72 8.82
C PHE A 28 -9.92 19.27 9.76
N ASP A 29 -8.72 18.69 9.67
CA ASP A 29 -7.52 19.20 10.31
C ASP A 29 -6.90 20.29 9.42
N ARG A 30 -6.92 21.53 9.90
CA ARG A 30 -6.37 22.69 9.18
C ARG A 30 -4.85 22.66 9.09
N SER A 31 -4.17 22.07 10.09
CA SER A 31 -2.71 22.01 10.14
C SER A 31 -2.18 21.07 9.07
N ALA A 32 -2.76 19.86 9.00
CA ALA A 32 -2.37 18.84 8.05
C ALA A 32 -3.16 18.89 6.72
N ARG A 33 -4.10 19.83 6.58
CA ARG A 33 -4.98 20.01 5.40
C ARG A 33 -5.67 18.71 4.96
N ARG A 34 -6.10 17.91 5.92
CA ARG A 34 -6.68 16.58 5.69
C ARG A 34 -7.97 16.37 6.47
N TRP A 35 -8.82 15.50 5.95
CA TRP A 35 -10.01 15.02 6.63
C TRP A 35 -9.65 13.77 7.41
N THR A 36 -9.88 13.76 8.71
CA THR A 36 -9.57 12.60 9.56
C THR A 36 -10.80 12.18 10.34
N VAL A 37 -11.04 10.87 10.37
CA VAL A 37 -11.99 10.23 11.28
C VAL A 37 -11.22 9.29 12.19
N ASN A 38 -11.41 9.50 13.49
CA ASN A 38 -10.87 8.63 14.53
C ASN A 38 -11.94 7.60 14.88
N GLU A 39 -11.52 6.40 15.22
CA GLU A 39 -12.41 5.30 15.65
C GLU A 39 -13.37 4.76 14.58
N LEU A 40 -12.95 4.75 13.31
CA LEU A 40 -13.74 4.16 12.23
C LEU A 40 -13.81 2.62 12.39
N PRO A 41 -15.00 2.01 12.30
CA PRO A 41 -15.13 0.56 12.19
C PRO A 41 -14.43 0.05 10.93
N ILE A 42 -13.64 -1.02 11.04
CA ILE A 42 -12.88 -1.58 9.90
C ILE A 42 -13.77 -1.98 8.72
N GLU A 43 -15.04 -2.34 8.97
CA GLU A 43 -16.04 -2.68 7.95
C GLU A 43 -16.29 -1.52 6.97
N ASN A 44 -16.27 -0.28 7.46
CA ASN A 44 -16.50 0.92 6.65
C ASN A 44 -15.23 1.40 5.94
N ALA A 45 -14.05 0.87 6.32
CA ALA A 45 -12.77 1.33 5.79
C ALA A 45 -12.63 1.07 4.28
N GLU A 46 -13.20 -0.03 3.78
CA GLU A 46 -13.11 -0.36 2.35
C GLU A 46 -14.10 0.47 1.50
N GLU A 47 -15.27 0.79 2.05
CA GLU A 47 -16.21 1.73 1.42
C GLU A 47 -15.56 3.12 1.26
N PHE A 48 -14.91 3.60 2.32
CA PHE A 48 -14.29 4.92 2.33
C PHE A 48 -13.07 4.97 1.41
N ALA A 49 -12.27 3.89 1.38
CA ALA A 49 -11.19 3.72 0.43
C ALA A 49 -11.70 3.69 -1.02
N SER A 50 -12.81 2.98 -1.28
CA SER A 50 -13.42 2.91 -2.61
C SER A 50 -13.94 4.26 -3.09
N TYR A 51 -14.55 5.05 -2.18
CA TYR A 51 -14.93 6.44 -2.47
C TYR A 51 -13.70 7.27 -2.85
N CYS A 52 -12.63 7.20 -2.07
CA CYS A 52 -11.41 7.94 -2.36
C CYS A 52 -10.81 7.53 -3.72
N ARG A 53 -10.72 6.23 -4.02
CA ARG A 53 -10.25 5.73 -5.33
C ARG A 53 -11.12 6.23 -6.50
N LYS A 54 -12.44 6.19 -6.35
CA LYS A 54 -13.39 6.63 -7.38
C LYS A 54 -13.20 8.09 -7.78
N TYR A 55 -12.88 8.95 -6.81
CA TYR A 55 -12.72 10.39 -7.02
C TYR A 55 -11.26 10.85 -7.05
N GLY A 56 -10.29 9.92 -7.11
CA GLY A 56 -8.87 10.24 -7.18
C GLY A 56 -8.31 10.93 -5.93
N LEU A 57 -8.91 10.71 -4.77
CA LEU A 57 -8.44 11.27 -3.50
C LEU A 57 -7.38 10.36 -2.87
N THR A 58 -6.35 10.97 -2.29
CA THR A 58 -5.34 10.25 -1.52
C THR A 58 -5.88 9.94 -0.13
N PHE A 59 -5.54 8.77 0.42
CA PHE A 59 -5.96 8.40 1.77
C PHE A 59 -4.90 7.56 2.50
N GLU A 60 -4.95 7.63 3.82
CA GLU A 60 -4.13 6.87 4.77
C GLU A 60 -5.04 6.09 5.72
N ARG A 61 -4.60 4.87 6.04
CA ARG A 61 -5.35 3.90 6.84
C ARG A 61 -4.43 3.33 7.91
N SER A 62 -4.78 3.51 9.18
CA SER A 62 -3.94 3.03 10.29
C SER A 62 -3.91 1.50 10.45
N ASP A 63 -4.78 0.76 9.76
CA ASP A 63 -4.71 -0.71 9.71
C ASP A 63 -3.75 -1.22 8.64
N ARG A 64 -3.50 -0.41 7.60
CA ARG A 64 -2.54 -0.71 6.55
C ARG A 64 -1.25 0.05 6.77
N ILE A 65 -0.74 0.04 8.01
CA ILE A 65 0.60 0.55 8.28
C ILE A 65 1.56 -0.27 7.41
N ILE A 66 2.01 0.33 6.31
CA ILE A 66 3.17 -0.13 5.56
C ILE A 66 4.36 0.29 6.44
N SER A 67 4.59 -0.42 7.55
CA SER A 67 5.69 -0.09 8.46
C SER A 67 7.02 -0.31 7.77
N GLU A 68 7.07 -1.28 6.86
CA GLU A 68 8.25 -1.67 6.09
C GLU A 68 7.80 -2.01 4.68
N PHE A 69 7.94 -1.07 3.75
CA PHE A 69 7.91 -1.42 2.33
C PHE A 69 9.25 -2.11 2.03
N ASP A 70 9.27 -3.45 2.02
CA ASP A 70 10.46 -4.20 1.66
C ASP A 70 10.73 -4.05 0.16
N TYR A 71 11.63 -3.12 -0.16
CA TYR A 71 12.08 -2.89 -1.52
C TYR A 71 12.69 -4.15 -2.15
N ALA A 72 13.31 -5.01 -1.35
CA ALA A 72 13.86 -6.26 -1.85
C ALA A 72 12.71 -7.18 -2.27
N ASP A 73 11.70 -7.35 -1.44
CA ASP A 73 10.58 -8.23 -1.76
C ASP A 73 9.76 -7.72 -2.95
N TYR A 74 9.59 -6.40 -3.09
CA TYR A 74 8.92 -5.78 -4.24
C TYR A 74 9.69 -5.95 -5.56
N LEU A 75 11.00 -5.72 -5.56
CA LEU A 75 11.80 -5.85 -6.79
C LEU A 75 11.89 -7.30 -7.28
N TRP A 76 11.87 -8.24 -6.35
CA TRP A 76 12.10 -9.65 -6.64
C TRP A 76 10.83 -10.48 -6.65
N ASP A 77 9.66 -9.90 -6.36
CA ASP A 77 8.35 -10.57 -6.27
C ASP A 77 8.41 -11.86 -5.43
N GLY A 78 9.17 -11.82 -4.33
CA GLY A 78 9.45 -12.99 -3.48
C GLY A 78 10.35 -14.08 -4.09
N LYS A 79 10.91 -13.88 -5.29
CA LYS A 79 11.75 -14.87 -6.03
C LYS A 79 13.25 -14.60 -5.96
N ARG A 80 13.72 -13.81 -4.99
CA ARG A 80 15.13 -13.41 -4.88
C ARG A 80 16.10 -14.60 -4.92
N ASP A 81 15.77 -15.70 -4.24
CA ASP A 81 16.62 -16.89 -4.15
C ASP A 81 16.74 -17.64 -5.48
N GLU A 82 15.73 -17.57 -6.36
CA GLU A 82 15.76 -18.17 -7.69
C GLU A 82 16.76 -17.43 -8.61
N PHE A 83 16.83 -16.10 -8.49
CA PHE A 83 17.71 -15.26 -9.31
C PHE A 83 19.13 -15.14 -8.76
N MET A 84 19.35 -15.41 -7.47
CA MET A 84 20.67 -15.39 -6.82
C MET A 84 21.42 -16.74 -6.90
N GLN A 85 20.95 -17.70 -7.71
CA GLN A 85 21.64 -18.99 -7.83
C GLN A 85 23.04 -18.82 -8.45
N PRO A 86 24.08 -19.46 -7.87
CA PRO A 86 25.40 -19.48 -8.49
C PRO A 86 25.32 -20.14 -9.88
N TYR A 87 26.13 -19.63 -10.81
CA TYR A 87 26.17 -20.19 -12.16
C TYR A 87 26.49 -21.69 -12.08
N LYS A 88 25.70 -22.52 -12.77
CA LYS A 88 26.02 -23.93 -12.91
C LYS A 88 27.21 -24.03 -13.85
N THR A 89 28.34 -24.51 -13.34
CA THR A 89 29.48 -24.88 -14.18
C THR A 89 29.04 -25.99 -15.13
N VAL A 90 28.80 -25.64 -16.40
CA VAL A 90 28.49 -26.64 -17.43
C VAL A 90 29.76 -27.46 -17.65
N GLN A 91 29.69 -28.78 -17.45
CA GLN A 91 30.78 -29.67 -17.85
C GLN A 91 30.82 -29.68 -19.38
N ILE A 92 31.80 -28.97 -19.94
CA ILE A 92 32.07 -29.01 -21.37
C ILE A 92 32.63 -30.41 -21.68
N PRO A 93 32.11 -31.14 -22.67
CA PRO A 93 32.64 -32.45 -23.03
C PRO A 93 34.11 -32.35 -23.45
N GLU A 94 34.93 -33.25 -22.92
CA GLU A 94 36.35 -33.32 -23.30
C GLU A 94 36.49 -33.79 -24.75
N PRO A 95 37.32 -33.12 -25.57
CA PRO A 95 37.55 -33.54 -26.94
C PRO A 95 38.23 -34.92 -26.96
N LYS A 96 37.66 -35.86 -27.72
CA LYS A 96 38.13 -37.26 -27.86
C LYS A 96 39.53 -37.42 -28.49
N ASN A 97 40.20 -36.33 -28.86
CA ASN A 97 41.52 -36.37 -29.48
C ASN A 97 42.55 -35.70 -28.57
N LYS A 98 43.08 -36.49 -27.62
CA LYS A 98 44.46 -36.37 -27.14
C LYS A 98 45.13 -37.71 -27.37
N THR A 99 45.55 -37.90 -28.62
CA THR A 99 46.60 -38.86 -28.99
C THR A 99 47.95 -38.28 -28.56
#